data_AF-A0A9D1AM64-F1
#
_entry.id   AF-A0A9D1AM64-F1
#
_cell.length_a   1.000
_cell.length_b   1.000
_cell.length_c   1.000
_cell.angle_alpha   90.00
_cell.angle_beta   90.00
_cell.angle_gamma   90.00
#
_symmetry.space_group_name_H-M   'P 1'
#
loop_
_entity.id
_entity.type
_entity.pdbx_description
1 polymer ?
#
loop_
_entity_poly.entity_id
_entity_poly.type
_entity_poly.pdbx_seq_one_letter_code
_entity_poly.pdbx_strand_id
1 'polypeptide(L)'
;EYAALTAKVRQQEERVRAAWQRYADLNQEFREKEAFGMTIVEARRYESGLRFLEMEIQREETLLKELREQAEAKRRELVAARQDTATIEKLKEKKLEDYRKSVQKSEEQFIDELVSAQRATANAS
;
A
#
# COMPACT_ATOMS: atom_id res chain seq x y z
N GLU A 1 -0.19 3.37 -10.13
CA GLU A 1 -1.26 4.06 -9.37
C GLU A 1 -0.91 4.25 -7.89
N TYR A 2 -0.74 3.18 -7.10
CA TYR A 2 -0.40 3.31 -5.67
C TYR A 2 0.87 4.14 -5.40
N ALA A 3 1.97 3.90 -6.13
CA ALA A 3 3.20 4.69 -5.99
C ALA A 3 2.99 6.20 -6.26
N ALA A 4 2.11 6.55 -7.20
CA ALA A 4 1.78 7.94 -7.50
C ALA A 4 0.94 8.58 -6.37
N LEU A 5 0.02 7.83 -5.77
CA LEU A 5 -0.73 8.27 -4.59
C LEU A 5 0.20 8.47 -3.38
N THR A 6 1.14 7.56 -3.15
CA THR A 6 2.13 7.72 -2.07
C THR A 6 3.04 8.94 -2.30
N ALA A 7 3.45 9.21 -3.54
CA ALA A 7 4.19 10.43 -3.86
C ALA A 7 3.38 11.70 -3.59
N LYS A 8 2.09 11.72 -3.95
CA LYS A 8 1.17 12.82 -3.63
C LYS A 8 1.01 13.02 -2.13
N VAL A 9 0.86 11.93 -1.35
CA VAL A 9 0.80 12.00 0.12
C VAL A 9 2.07 12.67 0.67
N ARG A 10 3.26 12.24 0.24
CA ARG A 10 4.53 12.84 0.70
C ARG A 10 4.63 14.32 0.35
N GLN A 11 4.26 14.70 -0.88
CA GLN A 11 4.23 16.10 -1.29
C GLN A 11 3.28 16.92 -0.43
N GLN A 12 2.11 16.37 -0.11
CA GLN A 12 1.12 17.03 0.72
C GLN A 12 1.59 17.17 2.17
N GLU A 13 2.29 16.17 2.71
CA GLU A 13 2.93 16.25 4.03
C GLU A 13 3.97 17.37 4.09
N GLU A 14 4.76 17.57 3.03
CA GLU A 14 5.70 18.70 2.96
C GLU A 14 4.97 20.04 2.95
N ARG A 15 3.82 20.15 2.27
CA ARG A 15 3.01 21.38 2.26
C ARG A 15 2.48 21.72 3.64
N VAL A 16 1.93 20.72 4.34
CA VAL A 16 1.48 20.88 5.73
C VAL A 16 2.64 21.32 6.62
N ARG A 17 3.81 20.65 6.52
CA ARG A 17 5.01 21.05 7.28
C ARG A 17 5.44 22.49 6.98
N ALA A 18 5.48 22.89 5.71
CA ALA A 18 5.86 24.23 5.30
C ALA A 18 4.86 25.30 5.77
N ALA A 19 3.56 25.00 5.79
CA ALA A 19 2.54 25.90 6.34
C ALA A 19 2.69 26.08 7.86
N TRP A 20 2.90 24.98 8.59
CA TRP A 20 3.19 25.03 10.03
C TRP A 20 4.48 25.79 10.35
N GLN A 21 5.53 25.62 9.55
CA GLN A 21 6.78 26.37 9.75
C GLN A 21 6.55 27.87 9.56
N ARG A 22 5.87 28.29 8.48
CA ARG A 22 5.53 29.70 8.26
C ARG A 22 4.67 30.27 9.40
N TYR A 23 3.75 29.48 9.94
CA TYR A 23 2.95 29.89 11.10
C TYR A 23 3.82 30.08 12.34
N ALA A 24 4.71 29.13 12.63
CA ALA A 24 5.62 29.21 13.76
C ALA A 24 6.54 30.44 13.67
N ASP A 25 7.13 30.66 12.49
CA ASP A 25 8.02 31.81 12.23
C ASP A 25 7.26 33.14 12.41
N LEU A 26 6.06 33.27 11.83
CA LEU A 26 5.25 34.49 11.94
C LEU A 26 4.77 34.74 13.38
N ASN A 27 4.39 33.68 14.09
CA ASN A 27 3.95 33.77 15.48
C ASN A 27 5.11 34.13 16.42
N GLN A 28 6.32 33.64 16.13
CA GLN A 28 7.52 34.05 16.85
C GLN A 28 7.80 35.55 16.64
N GLU A 29 7.80 36.02 15.39
CA GLU A 29 8.00 37.44 15.08
C GLU A 29 6.95 38.34 15.76
N PHE A 30 5.68 37.89 15.77
CA PHE A 30 4.60 38.58 16.45
C PHE A 30 4.87 38.73 17.95
N ARG A 31 5.23 37.64 18.64
CA ARG A 31 5.54 37.66 20.09
C ARG A 31 6.75 38.52 20.43
N GLU A 32 7.79 38.49 19.59
CA GLU A 32 8.96 39.34 19.78
C GLU A 32 8.57 40.81 19.69
N LYS A 33 7.82 41.22 18.66
CA LYS A 33 7.37 42.61 18.54
C LYS A 33 6.38 43.03 19.62
N GLU A 34 5.53 42.12 20.08
CA GLU A 34 4.59 42.39 21.19
C GLU A 34 5.35 42.81 22.45
N ALA A 35 6.48 42.15 22.74
CA ALA A 35 7.33 42.46 23.88
C ALA A 35 8.00 43.84 23.80
N PHE A 36 8.29 44.36 22.61
CA PHE A 36 8.89 45.69 22.41
C PHE A 36 7.86 46.82 22.24
N GLY A 37 6.57 46.48 22.27
CA GLY A 37 5.46 47.39 21.97
C GLY A 37 5.24 47.53 20.47
N MET A 38 4.02 47.23 20.03
CA MET A 38 3.61 47.37 18.63
C MET A 38 2.36 48.23 18.49
N THR A 39 2.17 48.79 17.30
CA THR A 39 0.94 49.52 16.98
C THR A 39 -0.24 48.58 16.77
N ILE A 40 -1.46 49.08 16.98
CA ILE A 40 -2.70 48.32 16.70
C ILE A 40 -2.78 47.86 15.24
N VAL A 41 -2.23 48.66 14.31
CA VAL A 41 -2.20 48.33 12.87
C VAL A 41 -1.29 47.13 12.62
N GLU A 42 -0.12 47.09 13.26
CA GLU A 42 0.80 45.94 13.17
C GLU A 42 0.19 44.68 13.78
N ALA A 43 -0.42 44.80 14.98
CA ALA A 43 -1.09 43.68 15.64
C ALA A 43 -2.14 43.04 14.71
N ARG A 44 -3.03 43.86 14.12
CA ARG A 44 -4.05 43.39 13.17
C ARG A 44 -3.46 42.71 11.94
N ARG A 45 -2.28 43.15 11.47
CA ARG A 45 -1.59 42.53 10.34
C ARG A 45 -1.09 41.13 10.70
N TYR A 46 -0.47 40.96 11.87
CA TYR A 46 -0.04 39.64 12.34
C TYR A 46 -1.23 38.70 12.57
N GLU A 47 -2.28 39.16 13.25
CA GLU A 47 -3.50 38.38 13.47
C GLU A 47 -4.12 37.89 12.15
N SER A 48 -4.19 38.77 11.15
CA SER A 48 -4.71 38.40 9.83
C SER A 48 -3.83 37.38 9.12
N GLY A 49 -2.51 37.53 9.22
CA GLY A 49 -1.55 36.58 8.64
C GLY A 49 -1.58 35.21 9.32
N LEU A 50 -1.65 35.18 10.65
CA LEU A 50 -1.77 33.94 11.43
C LEU A 50 -3.08 33.22 11.12
N ARG A 51 -4.20 33.93 11.05
CA ARG A 51 -5.50 33.35 10.68
C ARG A 51 -5.50 32.79 9.25
N PHE A 52 -4.85 33.48 8.32
CA PHE A 52 -4.68 32.97 6.95
C PHE A 52 -3.91 31.64 6.95
N LEU A 53 -2.80 31.58 7.69
CA LEU A 53 -1.98 30.37 7.80
C LEU A 53 -2.71 29.23 8.52
N GLU A 54 -3.52 29.51 9.54
CA GLU A 54 -4.39 28.52 10.19
C GLU A 54 -5.39 27.91 9.20
N MET A 55 -6.03 28.73 8.37
CA MET A 55 -6.93 28.25 7.33
C MET A 55 -6.20 27.44 6.26
N GLU A 56 -4.98 27.85 5.87
CA GLU A 56 -4.13 27.11 4.95
C GLU A 56 -3.78 25.73 5.53
N ILE A 57 -3.31 25.67 6.77
CA ILE A 57 -3.00 24.43 7.49
C ILE A 57 -4.21 23.50 7.51
N GLN A 58 -5.37 23.99 7.93
CA GLN A 58 -6.60 23.17 7.99
C GLN A 58 -6.97 22.57 6.63
N ARG A 59 -6.86 23.37 5.56
CA ARG A 59 -7.12 22.92 4.20
C ARG A 59 -6.12 21.85 3.77
N GLU A 60 -4.83 22.09 3.97
CA GLU A 60 -3.78 21.17 3.54
C GLU A 60 -3.82 19.85 4.36
N GLU A 61 -4.19 19.90 5.64
CA GLU A 61 -4.40 18.72 6.48
C GLU A 61 -5.63 17.90 6.06
N THR A 62 -6.72 18.57 5.67
CA THR A 62 -7.91 17.91 5.13
C THR A 62 -7.57 17.15 3.85
N LEU A 63 -6.85 17.81 2.93
CA LEU A 63 -6.40 17.17 1.69
C LEU A 63 -5.43 16.02 1.96
N LEU A 64 -4.54 16.15 2.95
CA LEU A 64 -3.64 15.08 3.35
C LEU A 64 -4.40 13.84 3.82
N LYS A 65 -5.46 14.05 4.63
CA LYS A 65 -6.31 12.95 5.11
C LYS A 65 -6.96 12.21 3.94
N GLU A 66 -7.57 12.92 3.00
CA GLU A 66 -8.20 12.33 1.82
C GLU A 66 -7.19 11.53 0.97
N LEU A 67 -6.00 12.07 0.74
CA LEU A 67 -4.95 11.37 -0.01
C LEU A 67 -4.47 10.10 0.69
N ARG A 68 -4.36 10.12 2.03
CA ARG A 68 -4.00 8.94 2.82
C ARG A 68 -5.08 7.86 2.74
N GLU A 69 -6.35 8.24 2.82
CA GLU A 69 -7.48 7.31 2.67
C GLU A 69 -7.48 6.66 1.28
N GLN A 70 -7.28 7.45 0.22
CA GLN A 70 -7.16 6.92 -1.16
C GLN A 70 -5.96 5.97 -1.32
N ALA A 71 -4.80 6.33 -0.77
CA ALA A 71 -3.62 5.48 -0.83
C ALA A 71 -3.85 4.15 -0.10
N GLU A 72 -4.47 4.17 1.09
CA GLU A 72 -4.77 2.97 1.87
C GLU A 72 -5.82 2.09 1.18
N ALA A 73 -6.87 2.68 0.60
CA ALA A 73 -7.83 1.93 -0.21
C ALA A 73 -7.13 1.20 -1.37
N LYS A 74 -6.24 1.90 -2.09
CA LYS A 74 -5.50 1.29 -3.20
C LYS A 74 -4.52 0.21 -2.75
N ARG A 75 -3.93 0.37 -1.55
CA ARG A 75 -3.09 -0.66 -0.93
C ARG A 75 -3.88 -1.93 -0.67
N ARG A 76 -5.10 -1.82 -0.12
CA ARG A 76 -5.97 -2.97 0.16
C ARG A 76 -6.36 -3.72 -1.12
N GLU A 77 -6.72 -3.00 -2.18
CA GLU A 77 -6.98 -3.60 -3.50
C GLU A 77 -5.78 -4.41 -4.02
N LEU A 78 -4.56 -3.84 -3.94
CA LEU A 78 -3.33 -4.50 -4.35
C LEU A 78 -3.03 -5.76 -3.53
N VAL A 79 -3.29 -5.73 -2.22
CA VAL A 79 -3.10 -6.90 -1.35
C VAL A 79 -4.11 -8.00 -1.68
N ALA A 80 -5.39 -7.66 -1.87
CA ALA A 80 -6.42 -8.62 -2.25
C ALA A 80 -6.08 -9.30 -3.59
N ALA A 81 -5.74 -8.51 -4.62
CA ALA A 81 -5.35 -9.06 -5.93
C ALA A 81 -4.14 -10.00 -5.86
N ARG A 82 -3.17 -9.71 -4.98
CA ARG A 82 -2.02 -10.59 -4.73
C ARG A 82 -2.42 -11.89 -4.02
N GLN A 83 -3.33 -11.83 -3.05
CA GLN A 83 -3.84 -13.01 -2.37
C GLN A 83 -4.63 -13.92 -3.32
N ASP A 84 -5.45 -13.33 -4.20
CA ASP A 84 -6.20 -14.07 -5.22
C ASP A 84 -5.25 -14.77 -6.19
N THR A 85 -4.22 -14.05 -6.66
CA THR A 85 -3.20 -14.61 -7.54
C THR A 85 -2.46 -15.79 -6.88
N ALA A 86 -2.01 -15.62 -5.62
CA ALA A 86 -1.34 -16.68 -4.88
C ALA A 86 -2.24 -17.92 -4.67
N THR A 87 -3.53 -17.70 -4.45
CA THR A 87 -4.51 -18.79 -4.31
C THR A 87 -4.70 -19.55 -5.62
N ILE A 88 -4.80 -18.84 -6.74
CA ILE A 88 -4.91 -19.44 -8.08
C ILE A 88 -3.66 -20.26 -8.42
N GLU A 89 -2.47 -19.73 -8.17
CA GLU A 89 -1.21 -20.46 -8.42
C GLU A 89 -1.12 -21.73 -7.57
N LYS A 90 -1.48 -21.66 -6.28
CA LYS A 90 -1.52 -22.84 -5.42
C LYS A 90 -2.50 -23.92 -5.90
N LEU A 91 -3.65 -23.51 -6.46
CA LEU A 91 -4.61 -24.44 -7.06
C LEU A 91 -4.06 -25.11 -8.33
N LYS A 92 -3.31 -24.37 -9.16
CA LYS A 92 -2.64 -24.92 -10.34
C LYS A 92 -1.55 -25.92 -9.95
N GLU A 93 -0.73 -25.59 -8.95
CA GLU A 93 0.30 -26.48 -8.42
C GLU A 93 -0.30 -27.80 -7.93
N LYS A 94 -1.39 -27.73 -7.14
CA LYS A 94 -2.08 -28.93 -6.65
C LYS A 94 -2.62 -29.78 -7.80
N LYS A 95 -3.27 -29.16 -8.80
CA LYS A 95 -3.77 -29.90 -9.98
C LYS A 95 -2.65 -30.57 -10.77
N LEU A 96 -1.50 -29.90 -10.91
CA LEU A 96 -0.33 -30.46 -11.58
C LEU A 96 0.26 -31.64 -10.79
N GLU A 97 0.32 -31.53 -9.46
CA GLU A 97 0.77 -32.62 -8.59
C GLU A 97 -0.16 -33.83 -8.66
N ASP A 98 -1.48 -33.62 -8.60
CA ASP A 98 -2.49 -34.68 -8.73
C ASP A 98 -2.38 -35.38 -10.10
N TYR A 99 -2.19 -34.61 -11.17
CA TYR A 99 -1.96 -35.17 -12.51
C TYR A 99 -0.69 -36.04 -12.56
N ARG A 100 0.45 -35.54 -12.04
CA ARG A 100 1.71 -36.30 -12.00
C ARG A 100 1.56 -37.60 -11.22
N LYS A 101 0.89 -37.57 -10.06
CA LYS A 101 0.60 -38.78 -9.27
C LYS A 101 -0.26 -39.77 -10.06
N SER A 102 -1.23 -39.30 -10.82
CA SER A 102 -2.08 -40.17 -11.64
C SER A 102 -1.32 -40.85 -12.78
N VAL A 103 -0.41 -40.12 -13.44
CA VAL A 103 0.48 -40.65 -14.47
C VAL A 103 1.43 -41.69 -13.88
N GLN A 104 2.10 -41.36 -12.77
CA GLN A 104 2.99 -42.29 -12.07
C GLN A 104 2.27 -43.59 -11.69
N LYS A 105 1.06 -43.49 -11.13
CA LYS A 105 0.27 -44.67 -10.76
C LYS A 105 -0.12 -45.51 -11.97
N SER A 106 -0.46 -44.88 -13.10
CA SER A 106 -0.77 -45.58 -14.35
C SER A 106 0.46 -46.29 -14.91
N GLU A 107 1.65 -45.69 -14.82
CA GLU A 107 2.91 -46.31 -15.23
C GLU A 107 3.25 -47.51 -14.34
N GLU A 108 3.10 -47.38 -13.02
CA GLU A 108 3.30 -48.48 -12.06
C GLU A 108 2.36 -49.65 -12.38
N GLN A 109 1.06 -49.39 -12.61
CA GLN A 109 0.09 -50.42 -12.99
C GLN A 109 0.46 -51.11 -14.31
N PHE A 110 0.89 -50.35 -15.31
CA PHE A 110 1.32 -50.91 -16.59
C PHE A 110 2.56 -51.82 -16.43
N ILE A 111 3.52 -51.43 -15.61
CA ILE A 111 4.70 -52.25 -15.30
C ILE A 111 4.28 -53.54 -14.59
N ASP A 112 3.40 -53.46 -13.59
CA ASP A 112 2.90 -54.64 -12.85
C ASP A 112 2.15 -55.62 -13.77
N GLU A 113 1.33 -55.11 -14.69
CA GLU A 113 0.63 -55.91 -15.70
C GLU A 113 1.62 -56.58 -16.66
N LEU A 114 2.62 -55.85 -17.15
CA LEU A 114 3.65 -56.38 -18.04
C LEU A 114 4.47 -57.51 -17.38
N VAL A 115 4.89 -57.32 -16.13
CA VAL A 115 5.64 -58.31 -15.35
C VAL A 115 4.76 -59.54 -15.06
N SER A 116 3.49 -59.34 -14.72
CA SER A 116 2.54 -60.43 -14.46
C SER A 116 2.29 -61.27 -15.73
N ALA A 117 2.12 -60.61 -16.88
CA ALA A 117 1.97 -61.28 -18.17
C ALA A 117 3.22 -62.10 -18.54
N GLN A 118 4.43 -61.54 -18.34
CA GLN A 118 5.69 -62.26 -18.56
C GLN A 118 5.85 -63.50 -17.65
N ARG A 119 5.44 -63.40 -16.38
CA ARG A 119 5.46 -64.56 -15.46
C ARG A 119 4.45 -65.63 -15.86
N ALA A 120 3.26 -65.24 -16.29
CA ALA A 120 2.22 -66.16 -16.74
C ALA A 120 2.67 -66.96 -17.98
N THR A 121 3.32 -66.31 -18.95
CA THR A 121 3.86 -67.01 -20.13
C THR A 121 5.03 -67.91 -19.79
N ALA A 122 5.93 -67.49 -18.90
CA ALA A 122 7.05 -68.32 -18.45
C ALA A 122 6.62 -69.59 -17.71
N ASN A 123 5.54 -69.53 -16.91
CA ASN A 123 5.00 -70.70 -16.19
C ASN A 123 4.10 -71.61 -17.07
N ALA A 124 3.69 -71.14 -18.25
CA ALA A 124 2.89 -71.90 -19.20
C ALA A 124 3.74 -72.61 -20.28
N SER A 125 5.06 -72.43 -20.23
CA SER A 125 6.07 -73.07 -21.09
C SER A 125 6.69 -74.27 -20.41
#